data_AF-S7Z635-F1
#
_entry.id   AF-S7Z635-F1
#
_cell.length_a   1.000
_cell.length_b   1.000
_cell.length_c   1.000
_cell.angle_alpha   90.00
_cell.angle_beta   90.00
_cell.angle_gamma   90.00
#
_symmetry.space_group_name_H-M   'P 1'
#
loop_
_entity.id
_entity.type
_entity.pdbx_description
1 polymer ?
#
loop_
_entity_poly.entity_id
_entity_poly.type
_entity_poly.pdbx_seq_one_letter_code
_entity_poly.pdbx_strand_id
1 'polypeptide(L)'
;MSETASVPENRILQYLQDLTTSKKGLPFGQPVAVLASDSVTDTAALVKLASELGPHIAVFQVQAEIIDDWSDNTIEQLTYYAKKHGFILWEGSRVLNCTVNFMGRGSADFQTRMVAADFTKRKYTHGTVKIAQWSNLASSWAPGVPLNEQEMDLLIPTLRKAAREAVATTVKTIETEISAANGEVHHEEVETPTSPPSSNGWLEFSSENFGSALRKSSTISVTESVTLQPHVEPDEGVPSPPLLSRGLALCLPSAIDSAFTPEFRQSTVMAACANHDFVVGFYTCEPLFTTYTRDYLFDLAFQDSNGHSPQIGRDTLEAIPYLENKHSFALFSLVPTTLLSGFESDPIHSINGSSADNETPKSVAQLFYVIDQALKSRNAHRKEQSGSPLQDALISVGPRVFHVPLVILP
;
A
#
# COMPACT_ATOMS: atom_id res chain seq x y z
N MET A 1 -2.66 33.62 22.14
CA MET A 1 -2.03 32.28 22.05
C MET A 1 -2.72 31.58 20.90
N SER A 2 -2.04 31.48 19.76
CA SER A 2 -2.60 30.89 18.54
C SER A 2 -2.61 29.38 18.71
N GLU A 3 -3.77 28.74 18.58
CA GLU A 3 -3.85 27.30 18.32
C GLU A 3 -3.01 27.02 17.07
N THR A 4 -1.89 26.35 17.25
CA THR A 4 -1.16 25.74 16.14
C THR A 4 -2.05 24.61 15.64
N ALA A 5 -2.83 24.87 14.59
CA ALA A 5 -3.58 23.84 13.89
C ALA A 5 -2.61 22.71 13.53
N SER A 6 -2.76 21.54 14.16
CA SER A 6 -1.90 20.39 13.89
C SER A 6 -2.07 20.03 12.42
N VAL A 7 -0.98 20.06 11.66
CA VAL A 7 -0.95 19.59 10.28
C VAL A 7 -1.50 18.16 10.26
N PRO A 8 -2.48 17.85 9.39
CA PRO A 8 -3.11 16.53 9.38
C PRO A 8 -2.05 15.47 9.06
N GLU A 9 -1.77 14.63 10.06
CA GLU A 9 -0.81 13.55 9.95
C GLU A 9 -1.33 12.48 8.98
N ASN A 10 -0.40 11.80 8.30
CA ASN A 10 -0.74 10.76 7.35
C ASN A 10 -1.41 9.59 8.10
N ARG A 11 -2.71 9.39 7.87
CA ARG A 11 -3.52 8.38 8.60
C ARG A 11 -2.98 6.95 8.46
N ILE A 12 -2.37 6.61 7.33
CA ILE A 12 -1.78 5.28 7.14
C ILE A 12 -0.55 5.13 8.03
N LEU A 13 0.31 6.15 8.07
CA LEU A 13 1.50 6.13 8.91
C LEU A 13 1.14 6.08 10.40
N GLN A 14 0.17 6.91 10.82
CA GLN A 14 -0.34 6.92 12.18
C GLN A 14 -0.87 5.53 12.57
N TYR A 15 -1.66 4.90 11.69
CA TYR A 15 -2.15 3.54 11.92
C TYR A 15 -1.01 2.53 12.10
N LEU A 16 0.02 2.56 11.25
CA LEU A 16 1.18 1.67 11.38
C LEU A 16 1.94 1.86 12.70
N GLN A 17 2.02 3.11 13.19
CA GLN A 17 2.62 3.41 14.49
C GLN A 17 1.75 2.87 15.63
N ASP A 18 0.43 3.08 15.57
CA ASP A 18 -0.53 2.59 16.57
C ASP A 18 -0.50 1.06 16.70
N LEU A 19 -0.33 0.35 15.59
CA LEU A 19 -0.19 -1.12 15.57
C LEU A 19 0.97 -1.61 16.45
N THR A 20 2.06 -0.85 16.59
CA THR A 20 3.20 -1.19 17.45
C THR A 20 2.79 -1.40 18.91
N THR A 21 1.75 -0.71 19.36
CA THR A 21 1.27 -0.77 20.75
C THR A 21 0.02 -1.63 20.91
N SER A 22 -0.85 -1.65 19.90
CA SER A 22 -2.15 -2.32 19.95
C SER A 22 -2.09 -3.78 19.50
N LYS A 23 -1.27 -4.11 18.51
CA LYS A 23 -1.25 -5.44 17.89
C LYS A 23 -0.18 -6.35 18.48
N LYS A 24 -0.58 -7.15 19.46
CA LYS A 24 0.30 -8.05 20.22
C LYS A 24 0.88 -9.22 19.40
N GLY A 25 0.24 -9.57 18.28
CA GLY A 25 0.69 -10.68 17.42
C GLY A 25 1.91 -10.37 16.56
N LEU A 26 2.36 -9.10 16.50
CA LEU A 26 3.49 -8.69 15.69
C LEU A 26 4.81 -9.34 16.17
N PRO A 27 5.67 -9.84 15.25
CA PRO A 27 6.99 -10.37 15.57
C PRO A 27 7.80 -9.37 16.39
N PHE A 28 8.09 -9.71 17.65
CA PHE A 28 8.85 -8.88 18.59
C PHE A 28 8.28 -7.45 18.76
N GLY A 29 6.97 -7.27 18.56
CA GLY A 29 6.29 -5.98 18.62
C GLY A 29 6.62 -5.03 17.46
N GLN A 30 7.31 -5.51 16.42
CA GLN A 30 7.70 -4.73 15.25
C GLN A 30 6.63 -4.85 14.16
N PRO A 31 6.09 -3.75 13.63
CA PRO A 31 5.27 -3.81 12.42
C PRO A 31 6.10 -4.34 11.26
N VAL A 32 5.57 -5.35 10.56
CA VAL A 32 6.22 -6.04 9.45
C VAL A 32 5.32 -5.96 8.22
N ALA A 33 5.93 -5.77 7.05
CA ALA A 33 5.29 -5.94 5.76
C ALA A 33 5.65 -7.32 5.19
N VAL A 34 4.68 -8.02 4.60
CA VAL A 34 4.93 -9.26 3.87
C VAL A 34 4.53 -9.10 2.42
N LEU A 35 5.44 -9.46 1.52
CA LEU A 35 5.19 -9.64 0.10
C LEU A 35 4.92 -11.12 -0.17
N ALA A 36 3.75 -11.43 -0.74
CA ALA A 36 3.51 -12.75 -1.32
C ALA A 36 4.52 -12.99 -2.46
N SER A 37 5.23 -14.12 -2.40
CA SER A 37 6.23 -14.48 -3.41
C SER A 37 5.59 -14.77 -4.78
N ASP A 38 6.44 -14.99 -5.77
CA ASP A 38 6.07 -15.42 -7.11
C ASP A 38 5.49 -16.84 -7.18
N SER A 39 5.55 -17.64 -6.11
CA SER A 39 4.88 -18.94 -6.04
C SER A 39 3.38 -18.85 -5.78
N VAL A 40 2.90 -17.70 -5.29
CA VAL A 40 1.47 -17.44 -5.04
C VAL A 40 0.85 -16.85 -6.31
N THR A 41 0.19 -17.68 -7.10
CA THR A 41 -0.35 -17.31 -8.43
C THR A 41 -1.87 -17.38 -8.53
N ASP A 42 -2.56 -17.80 -7.47
CA ASP A 42 -4.02 -17.90 -7.44
C ASP A 42 -4.62 -17.25 -6.18
N THR A 43 -5.90 -16.91 -6.28
CA THR A 43 -6.66 -16.26 -5.21
C THR A 43 -6.73 -17.12 -3.95
N ALA A 44 -6.86 -18.44 -4.08
CA ALA A 44 -7.02 -19.32 -2.92
C ALA A 44 -5.75 -19.35 -2.05
N ALA A 45 -4.58 -19.47 -2.67
CA ALA A 45 -3.28 -19.41 -2.02
C ALA A 45 -3.04 -18.03 -1.39
N LEU A 46 -3.34 -16.95 -2.12
CA LEU A 46 -3.16 -15.58 -1.63
C LEU A 46 -4.03 -15.28 -0.40
N VAL A 47 -5.30 -15.67 -0.44
CA VAL A 47 -6.25 -15.46 0.65
C VAL A 47 -5.90 -16.33 1.86
N LYS A 48 -5.47 -17.57 1.63
CA LYS A 48 -4.95 -18.44 2.70
C LYS A 48 -3.76 -17.78 3.39
N LEU A 49 -2.78 -17.27 2.64
CA LEU A 49 -1.62 -16.58 3.20
C LEU A 49 -2.03 -15.34 4.02
N ALA A 50 -2.96 -14.54 3.51
CA ALA A 50 -3.50 -13.37 4.23
C ALA A 50 -4.21 -13.77 5.54
N SER A 51 -4.92 -14.90 5.55
CA SER A 51 -5.60 -15.41 6.75
C SER A 51 -4.62 -15.92 7.81
N GLU A 52 -3.53 -16.57 7.41
CA GLU A 52 -2.52 -17.13 8.32
C GLU A 52 -1.61 -16.03 8.89
N LEU A 53 -1.14 -15.13 8.04
CA LEU A 53 -0.20 -14.08 8.43
C LEU A 53 -0.87 -12.84 9.02
N GLY A 54 -2.16 -12.63 8.74
CA GLY A 54 -2.92 -11.45 9.13
C GLY A 54 -2.69 -10.99 10.58
N PRO A 55 -2.79 -11.88 11.59
CA PRO A 55 -2.56 -11.52 13.00
C PRO A 55 -1.14 -11.04 13.32
N HIS A 56 -0.17 -11.32 12.43
CA HIS A 56 1.26 -11.14 12.66
C HIS A 56 1.90 -10.07 11.76
N ILE A 57 1.13 -9.40 10.90
CA ILE A 57 1.64 -8.40 9.95
C ILE A 57 0.93 -7.06 10.10
N ALA A 58 1.58 -5.98 9.67
CA ALA A 58 0.98 -4.66 9.57
C ALA A 58 0.59 -4.31 8.13
N VAL A 59 1.33 -4.84 7.15
CA VAL A 59 1.10 -4.60 5.71
C VAL A 59 1.16 -5.92 4.97
N PHE A 60 0.19 -6.15 4.09
CA PHE A 60 0.21 -7.26 3.13
C PHE A 60 0.36 -6.70 1.72
N GLN A 61 1.51 -6.97 1.10
CA GLN A 61 1.85 -6.52 -0.24
C GLN A 61 1.49 -7.61 -1.27
N VAL A 62 0.68 -7.22 -2.24
CA VAL A 62 0.08 -8.10 -3.24
C VAL A 62 0.52 -7.70 -4.63
N GLN A 63 0.91 -8.69 -5.44
CA GLN A 63 1.22 -8.51 -6.85
C GLN A 63 0.01 -8.97 -7.68
N ALA A 64 -1.00 -8.11 -7.79
CA ALA A 64 -2.28 -8.45 -8.42
C ALA A 64 -2.14 -8.96 -9.87
N GLU A 65 -1.11 -8.52 -10.59
CA GLU A 65 -0.90 -8.90 -11.99
C GLU A 65 -0.47 -10.34 -12.23
N ILE A 66 0.13 -10.99 -11.23
CA ILE A 66 0.60 -12.38 -11.33
C ILE A 66 -0.42 -13.37 -10.75
N ILE A 67 -1.60 -12.88 -10.34
CA ILE A 67 -2.70 -13.71 -9.86
C ILE A 67 -3.60 -14.04 -11.04
N ASP A 68 -3.60 -15.31 -11.45
CA ASP A 68 -4.25 -15.81 -12.66
C ASP A 68 -5.77 -15.55 -12.68
N ASP A 69 -6.42 -15.60 -11.51
CA ASP A 69 -7.86 -15.43 -11.32
C ASP A 69 -8.25 -14.12 -10.60
N TRP A 70 -7.42 -13.08 -10.71
CA TRP A 70 -7.66 -11.78 -10.07
C TRP A 70 -9.04 -11.21 -10.39
N SER A 71 -9.83 -10.92 -9.35
CA SER A 71 -11.21 -10.43 -9.48
C SER A 71 -11.62 -9.52 -8.32
N ASP A 72 -12.79 -8.89 -8.45
CA ASP A 72 -13.37 -8.09 -7.35
C ASP A 72 -13.66 -8.97 -6.11
N ASN A 73 -13.98 -10.26 -6.29
CA ASN A 73 -14.12 -11.21 -5.18
C ASN A 73 -12.79 -11.44 -4.43
N THR A 74 -11.65 -11.49 -5.14
CA THR A 74 -10.32 -11.55 -4.50
C THR A 74 -10.09 -10.32 -3.61
N ILE A 75 -10.43 -9.13 -4.12
CA ILE A 75 -10.33 -7.86 -3.39
C ILE A 75 -11.21 -7.87 -2.13
N GLU A 76 -12.45 -8.35 -2.23
CA GLU A 76 -13.38 -8.44 -1.10
C GLU A 76 -12.85 -9.37 -0.01
N GLN A 77 -12.33 -10.55 -0.38
CA GLN A 77 -11.76 -11.50 0.57
C GLN A 77 -10.51 -10.95 1.26
N LEU A 78 -9.61 -10.30 0.52
CA LEU A 78 -8.44 -9.63 1.10
C LEU A 78 -8.84 -8.49 2.04
N THR A 79 -9.86 -7.70 1.66
CA THR A 79 -10.39 -6.62 2.50
C THR A 79 -11.03 -7.17 3.77
N TYR A 80 -11.72 -8.32 3.69
CA TYR A 80 -12.24 -9.02 4.86
C TYR A 80 -11.13 -9.38 5.85
N TYR A 81 -10.04 -10.01 5.39
CA TYR A 81 -8.93 -10.37 6.28
C TYR A 81 -8.17 -9.15 6.79
N ALA A 82 -8.03 -8.10 5.98
CA ALA A 82 -7.46 -6.83 6.40
C ALA A 82 -8.24 -6.22 7.56
N LYS A 83 -9.58 -6.21 7.49
CA LYS A 83 -10.47 -5.77 8.59
C LYS A 83 -10.34 -6.66 9.81
N LYS A 84 -10.44 -7.98 9.61
CA LYS A 84 -10.43 -8.98 10.68
C LYS A 84 -9.16 -8.89 11.51
N HIS A 85 -8.01 -8.86 10.84
CA HIS A 85 -6.73 -8.93 11.52
C HIS A 85 -6.06 -7.56 11.71
N GLY A 86 -6.59 -6.48 11.14
CA GLY A 86 -6.02 -5.15 11.25
C GLY A 86 -4.65 -5.02 10.59
N PHE A 87 -4.63 -5.20 9.27
CA PHE A 87 -3.48 -4.86 8.41
C PHE A 87 -3.95 -4.04 7.21
N ILE A 88 -3.03 -3.36 6.54
CA ILE A 88 -3.32 -2.61 5.31
C ILE A 88 -2.86 -3.37 4.07
N LEU A 89 -3.51 -3.09 2.93
CA LEU A 89 -3.15 -3.67 1.64
C LEU A 89 -2.24 -2.74 0.85
N TRP A 90 -1.19 -3.30 0.24
CA TRP A 90 -0.26 -2.59 -0.63
C TRP A 90 -0.20 -3.29 -1.99
N GLU A 91 -0.42 -2.57 -3.08
CA GLU A 91 -0.16 -3.10 -4.43
C GLU A 91 1.32 -2.97 -4.77
N GLY A 92 1.95 -4.11 -5.08
CA GLY A 92 3.39 -4.24 -5.33
C GLY A 92 3.77 -4.59 -6.77
N SER A 93 2.82 -4.98 -7.63
CA SER A 93 3.13 -5.41 -9.01
C SER A 93 3.53 -4.26 -9.93
N ARG A 94 3.02 -3.04 -9.71
CA ARG A 94 3.29 -1.91 -10.60
C ARG A 94 3.91 -0.72 -9.87
N VAL A 95 5.06 -0.30 -10.36
CA VAL A 95 5.56 1.05 -10.07
C VAL A 95 4.86 2.04 -11.00
N LEU A 96 4.01 2.89 -10.43
CA LEU A 96 3.09 3.76 -11.18
C LEU A 96 3.83 4.67 -12.19
N ASN A 97 4.77 5.48 -11.71
CA ASN A 97 5.68 6.22 -12.58
C ASN A 97 6.89 5.37 -12.92
N CYS A 98 6.95 4.82 -14.14
CA CYS A 98 8.12 4.12 -14.66
C CYS A 98 9.09 5.04 -15.42
N THR A 99 8.68 6.28 -15.71
CA THR A 99 9.52 7.30 -16.36
C THR A 99 10.34 8.06 -15.32
N VAL A 100 11.30 7.36 -14.73
CA VAL A 100 12.23 7.89 -13.73
C VAL A 100 12.95 9.13 -14.28
N ASN A 101 13.08 10.19 -13.47
CA ASN A 101 13.94 11.35 -13.74
C ASN A 101 13.55 12.18 -14.97
N PHE A 102 12.52 11.78 -15.73
CA PHE A 102 12.02 12.50 -16.89
C PHE A 102 10.96 13.54 -16.48
N MET A 103 10.05 13.19 -15.58
CA MET A 103 8.93 14.06 -15.17
C MET A 103 9.36 15.25 -14.32
N GLY A 104 10.54 15.20 -13.72
CA GLY A 104 11.03 16.24 -12.82
C GLY A 104 12.18 17.07 -13.41
N ARG A 105 12.85 16.61 -14.46
CA ARG A 105 13.86 17.42 -15.16
C ARG A 105 13.19 18.43 -16.07
N GLY A 106 13.68 19.67 -16.02
CA GLY A 106 13.25 20.76 -16.90
C GLY A 106 13.57 20.56 -18.39
N SER A 107 14.20 19.44 -18.78
CA SER A 107 14.47 19.09 -20.18
C SER A 107 13.21 18.68 -20.95
N ALA A 108 12.18 18.18 -20.25
CA ALA A 108 10.90 17.84 -20.87
C ALA A 108 9.94 19.03 -20.79
N ASP A 109 9.28 19.34 -21.91
CA ASP A 109 8.26 20.39 -21.94
C ASP A 109 7.09 20.04 -21.00
N PHE A 110 6.41 21.08 -20.50
CA PHE A 110 5.32 20.93 -19.54
C PHE A 110 4.18 20.03 -20.07
N GLN A 111 3.85 20.14 -21.35
CA GLN A 111 2.76 19.36 -21.95
C GLN A 111 3.07 17.86 -21.92
N THR A 112 4.30 17.48 -22.28
CA THR A 112 4.74 16.08 -22.22
C THR A 112 4.71 15.54 -20.79
N ARG A 113 5.16 16.32 -19.81
CA ARG A 113 5.09 15.94 -18.39
C ARG A 113 3.65 15.74 -17.90
N MET A 114 2.73 16.60 -18.32
CA MET A 114 1.31 16.49 -18.00
C MET A 114 0.69 15.23 -18.62
N VAL A 115 0.97 14.93 -19.90
CA VAL A 115 0.48 13.70 -20.55
C VAL A 115 1.00 12.44 -19.85
N ALA A 116 2.27 12.43 -19.43
CA ALA A 116 2.83 11.33 -18.66
C ALA A 116 2.14 11.17 -17.30
N ALA A 117 1.89 12.27 -16.57
CA ALA A 117 1.17 12.25 -15.30
C ALA A 117 -0.26 11.72 -15.47
N ASP A 118 -0.96 12.12 -16.52
CA ASP A 118 -2.31 11.62 -16.84
C ASP A 118 -2.31 10.12 -17.19
N PHE A 119 -1.29 9.66 -17.92
CA PHE A 119 -1.14 8.24 -18.22
C PHE A 119 -0.89 7.42 -16.94
N THR A 120 -0.04 7.92 -16.05
CA THR A 120 0.21 7.30 -14.74
C THR A 120 -1.04 7.32 -13.85
N LYS A 121 -1.81 8.42 -13.85
CA LYS A 121 -3.13 8.50 -13.21
C LYS A 121 -4.07 7.41 -13.73
N ARG A 122 -4.12 7.19 -15.05
CA ARG A 122 -4.97 6.15 -15.65
C ARG A 122 -4.54 4.75 -15.19
N LYS A 123 -3.24 4.44 -15.14
CA LYS A 123 -2.74 3.17 -14.59
C LYS A 123 -3.16 2.96 -13.13
N TYR A 124 -3.19 4.03 -12.33
CA TYR A 124 -3.56 3.96 -10.93
C TYR A 124 -5.06 3.74 -10.72
N THR A 125 -5.92 4.33 -11.56
CA THR A 125 -7.38 4.36 -11.36
C THR A 125 -8.19 3.43 -12.26
N HIS A 126 -7.60 2.95 -13.35
CA HIS A 126 -8.26 2.15 -14.39
C HIS A 126 -7.47 0.87 -14.68
N GLY A 127 -7.93 0.09 -15.67
CA GLY A 127 -7.38 -1.22 -16.02
C GLY A 127 -8.05 -2.34 -15.24
N THR A 128 -7.49 -3.54 -15.31
CA THR A 128 -8.02 -4.71 -14.61
C THR A 128 -7.81 -4.62 -13.10
N VAL A 129 -6.65 -4.10 -12.67
CA VAL A 129 -6.27 -4.06 -11.25
C VAL A 129 -6.93 -2.91 -10.49
N LYS A 130 -7.18 -1.75 -11.14
CA LYS A 130 -7.81 -0.55 -10.54
C LYS A 130 -7.27 -0.21 -9.14
N ILE A 131 -5.94 -0.08 -9.03
CA ILE A 131 -5.19 -0.02 -7.76
C ILE A 131 -5.83 0.94 -6.73
N ALA A 132 -6.20 2.14 -7.15
CA ALA A 132 -6.77 3.18 -6.30
C ALA A 132 -8.11 2.80 -5.64
N GLN A 133 -8.82 1.79 -6.15
CA GLN A 133 -10.12 1.38 -5.61
C GLN A 133 -9.98 0.55 -4.32
N TRP A 134 -8.94 -0.27 -4.20
CA TRP A 134 -8.82 -1.25 -3.11
C TRP A 134 -7.56 -1.09 -2.25
N SER A 135 -6.44 -0.67 -2.85
CA SER A 135 -5.15 -0.72 -2.16
C SER A 135 -4.91 0.54 -1.32
N ASN A 136 -4.47 0.38 -0.07
CA ASN A 136 -4.11 1.51 0.79
C ASN A 136 -2.81 2.19 0.34
N LEU A 137 -1.87 1.40 -0.18
CA LEU A 137 -0.56 1.87 -0.62
C LEU A 137 -0.29 1.48 -2.07
N ALA A 138 0.38 2.36 -2.81
CA ALA A 138 0.94 2.04 -4.12
C ALA A 138 2.37 2.53 -4.23
N SER A 139 3.16 1.87 -5.09
CA SER A 139 4.57 2.20 -5.32
C SER A 139 4.73 3.16 -6.49
N SER A 140 5.61 4.15 -6.38
CA SER A 140 5.95 5.03 -7.50
C SER A 140 7.40 5.52 -7.41
N TRP A 141 8.10 5.63 -8.55
CA TRP A 141 9.28 6.46 -8.60
C TRP A 141 8.90 7.94 -8.43
N ALA A 142 9.76 8.70 -7.76
CA ALA A 142 9.61 10.14 -7.66
C ALA A 142 9.67 10.79 -9.05
N PRO A 143 9.02 11.96 -9.24
CA PRO A 143 9.10 12.69 -10.50
C PRO A 143 10.54 13.11 -10.81
N GLY A 144 11.40 13.33 -9.79
CA GLY A 144 12.78 13.79 -9.94
C GLY A 144 12.91 15.31 -10.04
N VAL A 145 12.00 16.04 -9.39
CA VAL A 145 11.96 17.52 -9.41
C VAL A 145 13.14 18.07 -8.58
N PRO A 146 13.85 19.12 -9.03
CA PRO A 146 14.95 19.72 -8.28
C PRO A 146 14.55 20.14 -6.86
N LEU A 147 15.51 20.13 -5.93
CA LEU A 147 15.24 20.36 -4.50
C LEU A 147 14.51 21.68 -4.21
N ASN A 148 14.81 22.72 -4.98
CA ASN A 148 14.30 24.08 -4.84
C ASN A 148 13.03 24.37 -5.65
N GLU A 149 12.49 23.38 -6.36
CA GLU A 149 11.35 23.56 -7.29
C GLU A 149 10.25 22.52 -7.04
N GLN A 150 10.13 21.98 -5.82
CA GLN A 150 9.16 20.91 -5.51
C GLN A 150 7.70 21.30 -5.79
N GLU A 151 7.39 22.59 -5.77
CA GLU A 151 6.10 23.15 -6.18
C GLU A 151 5.73 22.86 -7.65
N MET A 152 6.72 22.52 -8.48
CA MET A 152 6.55 22.16 -9.89
C MET A 152 6.21 20.67 -10.10
N ASP A 153 6.06 19.89 -9.03
CA ASP A 153 5.62 18.50 -9.10
C ASP A 153 4.18 18.38 -9.59
N LEU A 154 3.99 17.75 -10.74
CA LEU A 154 2.67 17.45 -11.31
C LEU A 154 2.19 16.05 -10.94
N LEU A 155 3.08 15.11 -10.67
CA LEU A 155 2.76 13.70 -10.53
C LEU A 155 2.06 13.41 -9.21
N ILE A 156 2.70 13.75 -8.08
CA ILE A 156 2.18 13.38 -6.76
C ILE A 156 0.84 14.08 -6.48
N PRO A 157 0.66 15.39 -6.78
CA PRO A 157 -0.66 16.03 -6.65
C PRO A 157 -1.74 15.41 -7.54
N THR A 158 -1.39 14.99 -8.76
CA THR A 158 -2.34 14.33 -9.68
C THR A 158 -2.78 12.97 -9.12
N LEU A 159 -1.84 12.17 -8.62
CA LEU A 159 -2.14 10.87 -7.99
C LEU A 159 -2.94 11.04 -6.69
N ARG A 160 -2.61 12.05 -5.86
CA ARG A 160 -3.37 12.40 -4.65
C ARG A 160 -4.82 12.72 -5.00
N LYS A 161 -5.05 13.55 -6.02
CA LYS A 161 -6.40 13.88 -6.48
C LYS A 161 -7.14 12.64 -7.00
N ALA A 162 -6.47 11.82 -7.81
CA ALA A 162 -7.03 10.58 -8.35
C ALA A 162 -7.42 9.58 -7.26
N ALA A 163 -6.61 9.46 -6.20
CA ALA A 163 -6.90 8.64 -5.04
C ALA A 163 -8.19 9.10 -4.34
N ARG A 164 -8.33 10.41 -4.11
CA ARG A 164 -9.52 11.00 -3.48
C ARG A 164 -10.78 10.78 -4.34
N GLU A 165 -10.66 10.95 -5.65
CA GLU A 165 -11.75 10.69 -6.61
C GLU A 165 -12.18 9.21 -6.59
N ALA A 166 -11.22 8.28 -6.56
CA ALA A 166 -11.50 6.84 -6.49
C ALA A 166 -12.21 6.48 -5.18
N VAL A 167 -11.71 6.96 -4.05
CA VAL A 167 -12.32 6.73 -2.72
C VAL A 167 -13.74 7.31 -2.66
N ALA A 168 -13.96 8.52 -3.16
CA ALA A 168 -15.30 9.12 -3.20
C ALA A 168 -16.26 8.30 -4.07
N THR A 169 -15.77 7.73 -5.17
CA THR A 169 -16.56 6.83 -6.02
C THR A 169 -16.93 5.55 -5.28
N THR A 170 -15.97 4.91 -4.61
CA THR A 170 -16.22 3.70 -3.80
C THR A 170 -17.23 3.96 -2.68
N VAL A 171 -17.10 5.06 -1.94
CA VAL A 171 -18.04 5.43 -0.86
C VAL A 171 -19.45 5.63 -1.43
N LYS A 172 -19.57 6.34 -2.56
CA LYS A 172 -20.87 6.54 -3.22
C LYS A 172 -21.50 5.22 -3.66
N THR A 173 -20.73 4.29 -4.21
CA THR A 173 -21.22 2.97 -4.59
C THR A 173 -21.77 2.21 -3.39
N ILE A 174 -21.03 2.20 -2.27
CA ILE A 174 -21.46 1.57 -1.02
C ILE A 174 -22.76 2.19 -0.49
N GLU A 175 -22.89 3.52 -0.49
CA GLU A 175 -24.11 4.20 -0.07
C GLU A 175 -25.33 3.83 -0.94
N THR A 176 -25.13 3.69 -2.27
CA THR A 176 -26.19 3.29 -3.18
C THR A 176 -26.61 1.83 -3.01
N GLU A 177 -25.66 0.92 -2.74
CA GLU A 177 -25.96 -0.49 -2.47
C GLU A 177 -26.76 -0.67 -1.18
N ILE A 178 -26.38 0.03 -0.10
CA ILE A 178 -27.11 0.00 1.18
C ILE A 178 -28.53 0.57 1.01
N SER A 179 -28.67 1.64 0.23
CA SER A 179 -29.98 2.27 -0.02
C SER A 179 -30.92 1.37 -0.82
N ALA A 180 -30.38 0.57 -1.75
CA ALA A 180 -31.16 -0.41 -2.51
C ALA A 180 -31.59 -1.60 -1.62
N ALA A 181 -30.68 -2.11 -0.77
CA ALA A 181 -30.96 -3.24 0.11
C ALA A 181 -32.05 -2.95 1.16
N ASN A 182 -32.17 -1.71 1.63
CA ASN A 182 -33.19 -1.31 2.60
C ASN A 182 -34.55 -0.97 1.95
N GLY A 183 -34.66 -1.02 0.61
CA GLY A 183 -35.86 -0.64 -0.14
C GLY A 183 -36.91 -1.75 -0.32
N GLU A 184 -36.59 -3.01 0.00
CA GLU A 184 -37.49 -4.15 -0.22
C GLU A 184 -37.98 -4.80 1.09
N VAL A 185 -38.73 -4.03 1.89
CA VAL A 185 -39.70 -4.61 2.84
C VAL A 185 -40.97 -3.76 2.83
N HIS A 186 -41.73 -3.87 1.75
CA HIS A 186 -43.16 -3.58 1.79
C HIS A 186 -43.91 -4.73 1.11
N HIS A 187 -44.46 -5.61 1.95
CA HIS A 187 -45.58 -6.46 1.58
C HIS A 187 -46.75 -5.55 1.17
N GLU A 188 -47.04 -5.45 -0.12
CA GLU A 188 -48.39 -5.10 -0.58
C GLU A 188 -49.09 -6.38 -1.01
N GLU A 189 -50.06 -6.77 -0.19
CA GLU A 189 -51.09 -7.75 -0.51
C GLU A 189 -52.10 -7.15 -1.51
N VAL A 190 -52.39 -7.93 -2.58
CA VAL A 190 -53.71 -8.09 -3.24
C VAL A 190 -54.10 -6.91 -4.17
N GLU A 191 -54.37 -7.08 -5.47
CA GLU A 191 -55.49 -7.82 -6.07
C GLU A 191 -55.18 -8.39 -7.47
N THR A 192 -55.73 -9.57 -7.72
CA THR A 192 -55.85 -10.25 -9.02
C THR A 192 -57.00 -9.63 -9.83
N PRO A 193 -56.91 -9.66 -11.19
CA PRO A 193 -58.07 -10.15 -11.92
C PRO A 193 -57.72 -11.13 -13.06
N THR A 194 -58.31 -12.32 -12.94
CA THR A 194 -58.97 -13.14 -13.98
C THR A 194 -58.51 -13.03 -15.45
N SER A 195 -57.89 -14.11 -15.94
CA SER A 195 -57.96 -14.65 -17.32
C SER A 195 -59.38 -15.22 -17.61
N PRO A 196 -59.81 -15.67 -18.83
CA PRO A 196 -59.05 -16.26 -19.98
C PRO A 196 -59.68 -15.92 -21.38
N PRO A 197 -59.57 -16.69 -22.53
CA PRO A 197 -58.77 -17.88 -22.86
C PRO A 197 -58.00 -17.90 -24.23
N SER A 198 -57.11 -18.90 -24.31
CA SER A 198 -56.39 -19.59 -25.41
C SER A 198 -56.60 -19.23 -26.89
N SER A 199 -55.50 -19.17 -27.66
CA SER A 199 -55.27 -20.01 -28.86
C SER A 199 -53.81 -19.91 -29.37
N ASN A 200 -53.36 -21.01 -29.98
CA ASN A 200 -51.99 -21.34 -30.42
C ASN A 200 -51.59 -20.67 -31.76
N GLY A 201 -50.29 -20.49 -32.01
CA GLY A 201 -49.77 -20.40 -33.39
C GLY A 201 -48.47 -19.58 -33.56
N TRP A 202 -47.38 -20.27 -33.88
CA TRP A 202 -46.20 -19.72 -34.55
C TRP A 202 -46.48 -19.43 -36.04
N LEU A 203 -45.62 -18.60 -36.68
CA LEU A 203 -45.60 -18.07 -38.07
C LEU A 203 -46.23 -16.67 -38.17
N GLU A 204 -45.70 -15.63 -38.84
CA GLU A 204 -44.65 -15.46 -39.85
C GLU A 204 -44.43 -13.95 -40.08
N PHE A 205 -43.35 -13.57 -40.77
CA PHE A 205 -42.98 -12.21 -41.15
C PHE A 205 -44.07 -11.47 -41.94
N SER A 206 -44.28 -10.17 -41.68
CA SER A 206 -44.63 -9.20 -42.74
C SER A 206 -44.28 -7.77 -42.35
N SER A 207 -43.64 -7.07 -43.29
CA SER A 207 -43.23 -5.67 -43.24
C SER A 207 -44.38 -4.70 -43.54
N GLU A 208 -44.16 -3.45 -43.13
CA GLU A 208 -44.79 -2.20 -43.56
C GLU A 208 -46.13 -1.80 -42.90
N ASN A 209 -46.11 -0.85 -41.94
CA ASN A 209 -46.41 0.56 -42.23
C ASN A 209 -46.27 1.49 -41.00
N PHE A 210 -45.85 2.72 -41.30
CA PHE A 210 -45.85 3.99 -40.54
C PHE A 210 -46.54 4.06 -39.15
N GLY A 211 -45.79 4.47 -38.13
CA GLY A 211 -46.36 4.97 -36.87
C GLY A 211 -45.36 5.24 -35.74
N SER A 212 -45.22 6.53 -35.40
CA SER A 212 -44.96 7.12 -34.06
C SER A 212 -44.23 6.28 -32.98
N ALA A 213 -43.04 6.77 -32.60
CA ALA A 213 -42.42 6.76 -31.27
C ALA A 213 -42.86 5.65 -30.28
N LEU A 214 -42.18 4.50 -30.32
CA LEU A 214 -42.11 3.59 -29.17
C LEU A 214 -40.81 3.84 -28.38
N ARG A 215 -40.98 4.21 -27.10
CA ARG A 215 -39.92 4.21 -26.09
C ARG A 215 -39.30 2.82 -26.03
N LYS A 216 -38.00 2.73 -26.28
CA LYS A 216 -37.22 1.52 -26.00
C LYS A 216 -37.20 1.32 -24.48
N SER A 217 -37.97 0.36 -23.99
CA SER A 217 -37.82 -0.18 -22.64
C SER A 217 -36.49 -0.93 -22.58
N SER A 218 -35.50 -0.36 -21.90
CA SER A 218 -34.28 -1.08 -21.56
C SER A 218 -34.60 -2.05 -20.43
N THR A 219 -34.76 -3.33 -20.75
CA THR A 219 -34.76 -4.40 -19.76
C THR A 219 -33.35 -4.51 -19.19
N ILE A 220 -33.17 -4.02 -17.96
CA ILE A 220 -31.95 -4.24 -17.17
C ILE A 220 -32.13 -5.58 -16.46
N SER A 221 -31.36 -6.59 -16.87
CA SER A 221 -31.21 -7.80 -16.07
C SER A 221 -30.33 -7.46 -14.87
N VAL A 222 -30.94 -7.21 -13.72
CA VAL A 222 -30.23 -7.10 -12.44
C VAL A 222 -29.91 -8.51 -11.98
N THR A 223 -28.68 -8.97 -12.20
CA THR A 223 -28.13 -10.09 -11.43
C THR A 223 -27.76 -9.53 -10.06
N GLU A 224 -28.61 -9.81 -9.08
CA GLU A 224 -28.41 -9.44 -7.69
C GLU A 224 -27.32 -10.33 -7.07
N SER A 225 -26.09 -9.83 -7.00
CA SER A 225 -25.04 -10.39 -6.15
C SER A 225 -24.98 -9.55 -4.88
N VAL A 226 -25.65 -10.02 -3.83
CA VAL A 226 -25.71 -9.38 -2.52
C VAL A 226 -24.35 -9.52 -1.82
N THR A 227 -23.52 -8.47 -1.85
CA THR A 227 -22.32 -8.38 -1.00
C THR A 227 -22.67 -7.62 0.29
N LEU A 228 -23.42 -8.25 1.20
CA LEU A 228 -23.46 -7.79 2.59
C LEU A 228 -22.05 -7.93 3.14
N GLN A 229 -21.27 -6.85 3.23
CA GLN A 229 -20.01 -6.89 3.98
C GLN A 229 -20.39 -7.21 5.44
N PRO A 230 -20.07 -8.40 5.98
CA PRO A 230 -20.42 -8.73 7.35
C PRO A 230 -19.76 -7.70 8.28
N HIS A 231 -20.43 -7.36 9.39
CA HIS A 231 -19.81 -6.59 10.45
C HIS A 231 -18.66 -7.43 11.02
N VAL A 232 -17.44 -7.21 10.53
CA VAL A 232 -16.24 -7.92 10.97
C VAL A 232 -15.74 -7.19 12.20
N GLU A 233 -15.93 -7.80 13.37
CA GLU A 233 -15.23 -7.38 14.58
C GLU A 233 -13.73 -7.63 14.37
N PRO A 234 -12.87 -6.60 14.52
CA PRO A 234 -11.43 -6.77 14.46
C PRO A 234 -10.96 -7.64 15.63
N ASP A 235 -9.80 -8.27 15.48
CA ASP A 235 -9.12 -8.98 16.57
C ASP A 235 -8.99 -8.08 17.82
N GLU A 236 -9.15 -8.67 19.01
CA GLU A 236 -9.33 -7.93 20.27
C GLU A 236 -8.21 -6.89 20.51
N GLY A 237 -8.61 -5.62 20.62
CA GLY A 237 -7.71 -4.49 20.87
C GLY A 237 -6.97 -3.95 19.65
N VAL A 238 -7.20 -4.50 18.45
CA VAL A 238 -6.59 -4.00 17.21
C VAL A 238 -7.50 -2.93 16.58
N PRO A 239 -6.99 -1.73 16.27
CA PRO A 239 -7.78 -0.69 15.60
C PRO A 239 -8.16 -1.10 14.18
N SER A 240 -9.34 -0.68 13.72
CA SER A 240 -9.78 -0.92 12.35
C SER A 240 -8.83 -0.24 11.34
N PRO A 241 -8.42 -0.93 10.27
CA PRO A 241 -7.53 -0.35 9.27
C PRO A 241 -8.20 0.81 8.53
N PRO A 242 -7.44 1.84 8.11
CA PRO A 242 -7.97 3.00 7.40
C PRO A 242 -8.24 2.66 5.93
N LEU A 243 -9.25 1.83 5.66
CA LEU A 243 -9.55 1.25 4.33
C LEU A 243 -9.84 2.26 3.22
N LEU A 244 -10.24 3.48 3.58
CA LEU A 244 -10.51 4.58 2.64
C LEU A 244 -9.31 5.53 2.48
N SER A 245 -8.25 5.34 3.27
CA SER A 245 -7.02 6.10 3.10
C SER A 245 -6.18 5.49 1.97
N ARG A 246 -5.59 6.37 1.18
CA ARG A 246 -4.69 6.04 0.08
C ARG A 246 -3.40 6.81 0.26
N GLY A 247 -2.27 6.18 -0.04
CA GLY A 247 -0.97 6.82 0.02
C GLY A 247 0.03 6.21 -0.94
N LEU A 248 1.19 6.85 -1.05
CA LEU A 248 2.30 6.39 -1.87
C LEU A 248 3.50 5.98 -1.02
N ALA A 249 4.13 4.88 -1.41
CA ALA A 249 5.50 4.56 -1.04
C ALA A 249 6.41 4.93 -2.23
N LEU A 250 7.31 5.90 -2.04
CA LEU A 250 8.25 6.29 -3.09
C LEU A 250 9.41 5.31 -3.16
N CYS A 251 9.70 4.81 -4.37
CA CYS A 251 10.88 3.98 -4.58
C CYS A 251 12.14 4.82 -4.32
N LEU A 252 12.90 4.44 -3.29
CA LEU A 252 14.16 5.07 -2.94
C LEU A 252 15.28 4.27 -3.64
N PRO A 253 15.99 4.87 -4.60
CA PRO A 253 17.05 4.17 -5.33
C PRO A 253 18.20 3.81 -4.39
N SER A 254 18.91 2.74 -4.71
CA SER A 254 20.07 2.30 -3.92
C SER A 254 21.18 3.37 -3.90
N ALA A 255 21.89 3.49 -2.77
CA ALA A 255 23.04 4.38 -2.61
C ALA A 255 24.30 3.86 -3.32
N ILE A 256 24.34 2.57 -3.65
CA ILE A 256 25.46 1.91 -4.35
C ILE A 256 25.19 1.68 -5.84
N ASP A 257 23.95 1.85 -6.29
CA ASP A 257 23.58 1.68 -7.69
C ASP A 257 23.92 2.93 -8.51
N SER A 258 24.83 2.78 -9.47
CA SER A 258 25.28 3.87 -10.35
C SER A 258 24.24 4.29 -11.39
N ALA A 259 23.15 3.54 -11.55
CA ALA A 259 22.06 3.91 -12.47
C ALA A 259 21.31 5.17 -12.01
N PHE A 260 21.37 5.52 -10.72
CA PHE A 260 20.70 6.68 -10.16
C PHE A 260 21.70 7.70 -9.62
N THR A 261 21.40 8.98 -9.80
CA THR A 261 22.27 10.05 -9.29
C THR A 261 21.93 10.39 -7.84
N PRO A 262 22.91 10.82 -7.03
CA PRO A 262 22.66 11.30 -5.66
C PRO A 262 21.58 12.38 -5.59
N GLU A 263 21.53 13.26 -6.59
CA GLU A 263 20.52 14.33 -6.69
C GLU A 263 19.12 13.77 -6.86
N PHE A 264 18.95 12.65 -7.58
CA PHE A 264 17.65 12.01 -7.71
C PHE A 264 17.18 11.37 -6.40
N ARG A 265 18.11 10.80 -5.61
CA ARG A 265 17.81 10.28 -4.26
C ARG A 265 17.39 11.42 -3.32
N GLN A 266 18.11 12.54 -3.32
CA GLN A 266 17.76 13.74 -2.56
C GLN A 266 16.40 14.32 -3.00
N SER A 267 16.17 14.43 -4.31
CA SER A 267 14.89 14.85 -4.91
C SER A 267 13.74 13.95 -4.45
N THR A 268 13.96 12.63 -4.36
CA THR A 268 12.95 11.67 -3.87
C THR A 268 12.57 11.94 -2.42
N VAL A 269 13.56 12.20 -1.56
CA VAL A 269 13.32 12.58 -0.16
C VAL A 269 12.57 13.91 -0.07
N MET A 270 12.92 14.88 -0.91
CA MET A 270 12.26 16.18 -0.95
C MET A 270 10.81 16.10 -1.44
N ALA A 271 10.55 15.29 -2.45
CA ALA A 271 9.21 15.07 -2.96
C ALA A 271 8.30 14.45 -1.88
N ALA A 272 8.83 13.54 -1.07
CA ALA A 272 8.10 12.99 0.08
C ALA A 272 7.78 14.06 1.12
N CYS A 273 8.77 14.90 1.47
CA CYS A 273 8.58 15.97 2.46
C CYS A 273 7.55 17.00 2.00
N ALA A 274 7.61 17.44 0.75
CA ALA A 274 6.65 18.37 0.15
C ALA A 274 5.23 17.80 0.06
N ASN A 275 5.08 16.47 0.11
CA ASN A 275 3.81 15.76 -0.05
C ASN A 275 3.50 14.81 1.12
N HIS A 276 3.91 15.13 2.35
CA HIS A 276 3.84 14.25 3.52
C HIS A 276 2.42 13.79 3.90
N ASP A 277 1.38 14.53 3.51
CA ASP A 277 -0.03 14.19 3.72
C ASP A 277 -0.49 12.98 2.87
N PHE A 278 0.25 12.65 1.81
CA PHE A 278 -0.10 11.58 0.87
C PHE A 278 1.03 10.56 0.68
N VAL A 279 2.30 11.00 0.74
CA VAL A 279 3.45 10.10 0.74
C VAL A 279 3.64 9.54 2.15
N VAL A 280 3.48 8.23 2.29
CA VAL A 280 3.59 7.51 3.56
C VAL A 280 5.05 7.23 3.91
N GLY A 281 5.89 7.07 2.90
CA GLY A 281 7.28 6.71 3.11
C GLY A 281 7.98 6.24 1.85
N PHE A 282 9.00 5.41 2.06
CA PHE A 282 9.92 4.94 1.04
C PHE A 282 9.94 3.42 0.96
N TYR A 283 10.08 2.90 -0.25
CA TYR A 283 10.33 1.50 -0.53
C TYR A 283 11.72 1.32 -1.13
N THR A 284 12.51 0.38 -0.60
CA THR A 284 13.83 0.05 -1.13
C THR A 284 14.10 -1.45 -1.08
N CYS A 285 14.83 -1.94 -2.08
CA CYS A 285 15.37 -3.30 -2.10
C CYS A 285 16.68 -3.42 -1.30
N GLU A 286 17.27 -2.30 -0.87
CA GLU A 286 18.43 -2.34 0.02
C GLU A 286 18.01 -2.91 1.39
N PRO A 287 18.87 -3.72 2.03
CA PRO A 287 18.58 -4.31 3.33
C PRO A 287 18.80 -3.30 4.46
N LEU A 288 18.27 -2.09 4.32
CA LEU A 288 18.43 -1.01 5.29
C LEU A 288 17.86 -1.39 6.66
N PHE A 289 16.88 -2.29 6.74
CA PHE A 289 16.44 -2.81 8.04
C PHE A 289 17.57 -3.48 8.83
N THR A 290 18.52 -4.14 8.16
CA THR A 290 19.63 -4.84 8.85
C THR A 290 20.90 -4.00 8.94
N THR A 291 21.09 -3.03 8.04
CA THR A 291 22.34 -2.26 7.92
C THR A 291 22.23 -0.80 8.35
N TYR A 292 21.05 -0.19 8.26
CA TYR A 292 20.83 1.21 8.62
C TYR A 292 20.41 1.35 10.08
N THR A 293 21.16 2.16 10.82
CA THR A 293 21.08 2.30 12.28
C THR A 293 20.67 3.70 12.71
N ARG A 294 20.55 4.64 11.77
CA ARG A 294 20.20 6.04 12.07
C ARG A 294 18.67 6.20 12.04
N ASP A 295 18.17 7.19 12.78
CA ASP A 295 16.73 7.37 12.97
C ASP A 295 16.13 8.48 12.05
N TYR A 296 16.97 9.12 11.23
CA TYR A 296 16.60 10.34 10.51
C TYR A 296 16.70 10.17 9.00
N LEU A 297 15.78 10.83 8.29
CA LEU A 297 15.60 10.66 6.85
C LEU A 297 16.70 11.34 6.03
N PHE A 298 17.22 12.49 6.47
CA PHE A 298 18.26 13.18 5.70
C PHE A 298 19.58 12.43 5.69
N ASP A 299 19.85 11.66 6.74
CA ASP A 299 20.97 10.73 6.75
C ASP A 299 20.86 9.67 5.63
N LEU A 300 19.64 9.21 5.30
CA LEU A 300 19.40 8.34 4.14
C LEU A 300 19.63 9.07 2.82
N ALA A 301 19.27 10.34 2.72
CA ALA A 301 19.38 11.13 1.50
C ALA A 301 20.83 11.35 1.05
N PHE A 302 21.76 11.43 2.01
CA PHE A 302 23.17 11.74 1.79
C PHE A 302 24.12 10.56 1.96
N GLN A 303 23.62 9.38 2.23
CA GLN A 303 24.47 8.20 2.35
C GLN A 303 25.18 7.94 1.02
N ASP A 304 26.51 8.09 1.01
CA ASP A 304 27.34 7.68 -0.12
C ASP A 304 27.66 6.18 -0.07
N SER A 305 28.29 5.66 -1.13
CA SER A 305 28.72 4.26 -1.24
C SER A 305 29.64 3.80 -0.11
N ASN A 306 30.29 4.74 0.59
CA ASN A 306 31.20 4.50 1.70
C ASN A 306 30.56 4.79 3.08
N GLY A 307 29.24 5.07 3.14
CA GLY A 307 28.52 5.39 4.37
C GLY A 307 28.80 6.77 4.96
N HIS A 308 29.51 7.65 4.24
CA HIS A 308 29.75 9.03 4.66
C HIS A 308 28.58 9.92 4.22
N SER A 309 28.21 10.88 5.08
CA SER A 309 27.18 11.88 4.81
C SER A 309 27.84 13.24 4.65
N PRO A 310 28.02 13.79 3.43
CA PRO A 310 28.63 15.09 3.23
C PRO A 310 27.78 16.22 3.83
N GLN A 311 28.42 17.10 4.61
CA GLN A 311 27.75 18.19 5.33
C GLN A 311 27.13 19.25 4.41
N ILE A 312 27.76 19.51 3.25
CA ILE A 312 27.38 20.60 2.33
C ILE A 312 25.96 20.42 1.75
N GLY A 313 25.50 19.19 1.56
CA GLY A 313 24.14 18.92 1.10
C GLY A 313 23.11 19.01 2.23
N ARG A 314 23.51 18.64 3.45
CA ARG A 314 22.67 18.60 4.63
C ARG A 314 22.19 19.99 5.04
N ASP A 315 23.09 20.96 5.11
CA ASP A 315 22.75 22.37 5.41
C ASP A 315 21.75 22.95 4.41
N THR A 316 21.82 22.50 3.15
CA THR A 316 20.91 22.93 2.08
C THR A 316 19.49 22.41 2.31
N LEU A 317 19.33 21.17 2.80
CA LEU A 317 18.01 20.64 3.16
C LEU A 317 17.47 21.28 4.44
N GLU A 318 18.32 21.45 5.45
CA GLU A 318 17.94 22.05 6.73
C GLU A 318 17.46 23.50 6.57
N ALA A 319 17.98 24.23 5.58
CA ALA A 319 17.55 25.59 5.26
C ALA A 319 16.16 25.69 4.64
N ILE A 320 15.49 24.57 4.32
CA ILE A 320 14.18 24.56 3.64
C ILE A 320 13.04 24.76 4.65
N PRO A 321 12.27 25.86 4.57
CA PRO A 321 11.37 26.31 5.65
C PRO A 321 10.25 25.34 6.05
N TYR A 322 9.77 24.50 5.13
CA TYR A 322 8.69 23.54 5.41
C TYR A 322 9.17 22.22 6.02
N LEU A 323 10.48 22.07 6.27
CA LEU A 323 11.06 20.91 6.98
C LEU A 323 11.15 21.11 8.50
N GLU A 324 10.70 22.26 9.02
CA GLU A 324 10.62 22.54 10.46
C GLU A 324 9.63 21.62 11.21
N ASN A 325 8.71 20.99 10.48
CA ASN A 325 7.73 20.07 11.05
C ASN A 325 8.34 18.67 11.23
N LYS A 326 8.19 18.12 12.44
CA LYS A 326 8.64 16.78 12.87
C LYS A 326 7.83 15.65 12.23
N HIS A 327 7.72 15.63 10.90
CA HIS A 327 7.06 14.54 10.19
C HIS A 327 7.88 13.25 10.35
N SER A 328 7.19 12.12 10.31
CA SER A 328 7.81 10.80 10.22
C SER A 328 7.49 10.18 8.87
N PHE A 329 8.31 9.23 8.43
CA PHE A 329 8.08 8.48 7.19
C PHE A 329 8.35 7.00 7.44
N ALA A 330 7.54 6.13 6.85
CA ALA A 330 7.83 4.70 6.86
C ALA A 330 9.01 4.39 5.92
N LEU A 331 9.88 3.46 6.32
CA LEU A 331 10.89 2.88 5.43
C LEU A 331 10.63 1.39 5.30
N PHE A 332 10.05 1.00 4.16
CA PHE A 332 9.84 -0.38 3.75
C PHE A 332 11.11 -0.89 3.08
N SER A 333 11.90 -1.66 3.81
CA SER A 333 13.18 -2.19 3.32
C SER A 333 13.16 -3.70 3.30
N LEU A 334 13.58 -4.27 2.17
CA LEU A 334 13.61 -5.72 1.96
C LEU A 334 14.55 -6.41 2.95
N VAL A 335 14.05 -7.47 3.60
CA VAL A 335 14.88 -8.36 4.41
C VAL A 335 15.52 -9.40 3.48
N PRO A 336 16.85 -9.60 3.52
CA PRO A 336 17.52 -10.57 2.67
C PRO A 336 16.94 -11.98 2.83
N THR A 337 16.59 -12.61 1.71
CA THR A 337 16.09 -14.00 1.70
C THR A 337 17.14 -14.99 2.18
N THR A 338 18.42 -14.64 2.14
CA THR A 338 19.51 -15.46 2.71
C THR A 338 19.38 -15.70 4.21
N LEU A 339 18.62 -14.86 4.93
CA LEU A 339 18.32 -15.08 6.34
C LEU A 339 17.34 -16.24 6.57
N LEU A 340 16.62 -16.71 5.54
CA LEU A 340 15.79 -17.92 5.62
C LEU A 340 16.60 -19.22 5.54
N SER A 341 17.84 -19.19 5.04
CA SER A 341 18.62 -20.39 4.71
C SER A 341 18.89 -21.30 5.92
N GLY A 342 18.81 -20.77 7.15
CA GLY A 342 18.98 -21.54 8.38
C GLY A 342 17.70 -22.09 9.00
N PHE A 343 16.52 -21.76 8.45
CA PHE A 343 15.22 -22.07 9.05
C PHE A 343 14.99 -23.58 9.23
N GLU A 344 15.23 -24.36 8.18
CA GLU A 344 15.05 -25.83 8.20
C GLU A 344 16.04 -26.54 9.13
N SER A 345 17.13 -25.87 9.52
CA SER A 345 18.18 -26.39 10.39
C SER A 345 18.10 -25.85 11.82
N ASP A 346 17.10 -25.02 12.14
CA ASP A 346 16.94 -24.44 13.46
C ASP A 346 16.50 -25.52 14.48
N PRO A 347 17.28 -25.78 15.54
CA PRO A 347 16.91 -26.75 16.58
C PRO A 347 15.56 -26.46 17.25
N ILE A 348 15.10 -25.20 17.29
CA ILE A 348 13.78 -24.86 17.85
C ILE A 348 12.65 -25.41 16.97
N HIS A 349 12.85 -25.42 15.64
CA HIS A 349 11.88 -26.01 14.72
C HIS A 349 11.94 -27.55 14.73
N SER A 350 13.10 -28.15 14.98
CA SER A 350 13.23 -29.62 15.03
C SER A 350 12.63 -30.26 16.28
N ILE A 351 12.53 -29.51 17.39
CA ILE A 351 11.97 -30.00 18.67
C ILE A 351 10.42 -30.04 18.64
N ASN A 352 9.78 -29.11 17.93
CA ASN A 352 8.31 -29.01 17.88
C ASN A 352 7.62 -30.03 16.96
N GLY A 353 8.37 -30.83 16.19
CA GLY A 353 7.82 -31.88 15.31
C GLY A 353 7.25 -33.11 16.03
N SER A 354 7.00 -33.06 17.36
CA SER A 354 6.59 -34.22 18.17
C SER A 354 5.39 -34.01 19.10
N SER A 355 4.72 -32.86 19.11
CA SER A 355 3.52 -32.64 19.95
C SER A 355 2.35 -32.06 19.16
N ALA A 356 1.26 -32.83 19.09
CA ALA A 356 0.14 -32.68 18.17
C ALA A 356 -0.99 -31.72 18.65
N ASP A 357 -0.68 -30.61 19.31
CA ASP A 357 -1.73 -29.64 19.70
C ASP A 357 -1.24 -28.20 19.41
N ASN A 358 -1.79 -27.60 18.36
CA ASN A 358 -1.52 -26.27 17.76
C ASN A 358 -0.21 -26.11 16.97
N GLU A 359 -0.13 -26.77 15.80
CA GLU A 359 0.92 -26.47 14.82
C GLU A 359 0.74 -25.05 14.28
N THR A 360 1.69 -24.17 14.61
CA THR A 360 1.79 -22.83 14.02
C THR A 360 2.06 -22.98 12.51
N PRO A 361 1.34 -22.25 11.62
CA PRO A 361 1.59 -22.33 10.19
C PRO A 361 3.06 -22.07 9.84
N LYS A 362 3.60 -22.84 8.88
CA LYS A 362 5.01 -22.71 8.47
C LYS A 362 5.38 -21.29 8.05
N SER A 363 4.46 -20.60 7.37
CA SER A 363 4.58 -19.19 6.95
C SER A 363 4.80 -18.26 8.15
N VAL A 364 4.05 -18.45 9.23
CA VAL A 364 4.18 -17.69 10.49
C VAL A 364 5.51 -17.99 11.18
N ALA A 365 5.89 -19.27 11.28
CA ALA A 365 7.17 -19.65 11.88
C ALA A 365 8.37 -19.03 11.11
N GLN A 366 8.32 -19.06 9.77
CA GLN A 366 9.30 -18.42 8.90
C GLN A 366 9.37 -16.91 9.12
N LEU A 367 8.21 -16.25 9.21
CA LEU A 367 8.13 -14.81 9.48
C LEU A 367 8.87 -14.45 10.78
N PHE A 368 8.54 -15.11 11.89
CA PHE A 368 9.17 -14.84 13.18
C PHE A 368 10.67 -15.12 13.16
N TYR A 369 11.10 -16.22 12.55
CA TYR A 369 12.51 -16.56 12.42
C TYR A 369 13.29 -15.49 11.65
N VAL A 370 12.80 -15.07 10.49
CA VAL A 370 13.48 -14.07 9.65
C VAL A 370 13.60 -12.73 10.34
N ILE A 371 12.53 -12.29 11.01
CA ILE A 371 12.56 -11.02 11.75
C ILE A 371 13.53 -11.11 12.93
N ASP A 372 13.60 -12.22 13.65
CA ASP A 372 14.58 -12.42 14.73
C ASP A 372 16.02 -12.30 14.21
N GLN A 373 16.34 -13.00 13.12
CA GLN A 373 17.66 -12.92 12.50
C GLN A 373 17.98 -11.49 12.02
N ALA A 374 17.02 -10.83 11.39
CA ALA A 374 17.18 -9.46 10.91
C ALA A 374 17.43 -8.47 12.07
N LEU A 375 16.70 -8.61 13.18
CA LEU A 375 16.89 -7.81 14.38
C LEU A 375 18.26 -8.06 15.03
N LYS A 376 18.70 -9.32 15.09
CA LYS A 376 20.05 -9.68 15.57
C LYS A 376 21.13 -9.04 14.70
N SER A 377 21.01 -9.10 13.38
CA SER A 377 21.93 -8.45 12.44
C SER A 377 21.95 -6.93 12.64
N ARG A 378 20.78 -6.28 12.76
CA ARG A 378 20.68 -4.84 13.02
C ARG A 378 21.37 -4.44 14.33
N ASN A 379 21.13 -5.20 15.39
CA ASN A 379 21.72 -4.94 16.70
C ASN A 379 23.25 -5.17 16.71
N ALA A 380 23.75 -6.14 15.95
CA ALA A 380 25.19 -6.35 15.78
C ALA A 380 25.85 -5.16 15.08
N HIS A 381 25.29 -4.70 13.95
CA HIS A 381 25.78 -3.51 13.23
C HIS A 381 25.77 -2.25 14.12
N ARG A 382 24.73 -2.07 14.94
CA ARG A 382 24.66 -0.94 15.88
C ARG A 382 25.79 -0.98 16.91
N LYS A 383 26.15 -2.16 17.42
CA LYS A 383 27.28 -2.33 18.36
C LYS A 383 28.62 -2.03 17.69
N GLU A 384 28.83 -2.50 16.47
CA GLU A 384 30.06 -2.24 15.70
C GLU A 384 30.27 -0.75 15.45
N GLN A 385 29.21 -0.01 15.07
CA GLN A 385 29.29 1.42 14.81
C GLN A 385 29.49 2.26 16.09
N SER A 386 28.93 1.84 17.22
CA SER A 386 29.14 2.52 18.51
C SER A 386 30.59 2.46 19.04
N GLY A 387 31.45 1.62 18.46
CA GLY A 387 32.88 1.56 18.78
C GLY A 387 33.74 2.63 18.09
N SER A 388 33.14 3.48 17.24
CA SER A 388 33.81 4.57 16.50
C SER A 388 33.69 5.90 17.26
N PRO A 389 34.79 6.45 17.84
CA PRO A 389 34.74 7.65 18.70
C PRO A 389 34.49 8.98 17.96
N LEU A 390 34.12 8.95 16.67
CA LEU A 390 33.94 10.16 15.83
C LEU A 390 32.48 10.51 15.52
N GLN A 391 31.50 9.72 15.98
CA GLN A 391 30.11 9.83 15.49
C GLN A 391 29.07 10.40 16.46
N ASP A 392 29.42 10.60 17.74
CA ASP A 392 28.47 11.05 18.78
C ASP A 392 28.13 12.56 18.77
N ALA A 393 28.66 13.34 17.82
CA ALA A 393 28.53 14.81 17.85
C ALA A 393 27.62 15.42 16.76
N LEU A 394 27.05 14.62 15.84
CA LEU A 394 26.12 15.15 14.84
C LEU A 394 24.71 15.20 15.41
N ILE A 395 24.31 16.39 15.84
CA ILE A 395 22.91 16.74 16.13
C ILE A 395 22.08 16.17 14.98
N SER A 396 21.13 15.30 15.28
CA SER A 396 20.27 14.67 14.29
C SER A 396 19.17 15.64 13.88
N VAL A 397 19.06 15.90 12.58
CA VAL A 397 18.14 16.89 12.03
C VAL A 397 17.33 16.27 10.89
N GLY A 398 16.04 16.61 10.83
CA GLY A 398 15.12 16.20 9.78
C GLY A 398 14.02 15.24 10.25
N PRO A 399 13.17 14.77 9.31
CA PRO A 399 12.09 13.83 9.59
C PRO A 399 12.59 12.50 10.15
N ARG A 400 11.79 11.89 11.02
CA ARG A 400 12.10 10.57 11.59
C ARG A 400 11.73 9.44 10.64
N VAL A 401 12.48 8.36 10.72
CA VAL A 401 12.23 7.15 9.93
C VAL A 401 11.62 6.08 10.83
N PHE A 402 10.48 5.56 10.41
CA PHE A 402 9.82 4.42 11.00
C PHE A 402 10.09 3.17 10.17
N HIS A 403 10.98 2.31 10.66
CA HIS A 403 11.38 1.12 9.92
C HIS A 403 10.28 0.06 9.89
N VAL A 404 9.95 -0.44 8.70
CA VAL A 404 9.04 -1.57 8.48
C VAL A 404 9.78 -2.59 7.60
N PRO A 405 10.28 -3.72 8.15
CA PRO A 405 10.91 -4.75 7.35
C PRO A 405 9.90 -5.34 6.38
N LEU A 406 10.31 -5.53 5.12
CA LEU A 406 9.54 -6.23 4.10
C LEU A 406 10.12 -7.64 3.91
N VAL A 407 9.33 -8.67 4.21
CA VAL A 407 9.73 -10.08 4.07
C VAL A 407 8.99 -10.71 2.89
N ILE A 408 9.67 -11.53 2.10
CA ILE A 408 9.04 -12.31 1.03
C ILE A 408 8.74 -13.70 1.57
N LEU A 409 7.49 -14.15 1.47
CA LEU A 409 7.06 -15.48 1.93
C LEU A 409 6.24 -16.21 0.85
N PRO A 410 6.37 -17.55 0.78
CA PRO A 410 5.69 -18.39 -0.21
C PRO A 410 4.23 -18.70 0.11
#